data_AF-A0A497T0M9-F1
#
_entry.id   AF-A0A497T0M9-F1
#
_cell.length_a   1.000
_cell.length_b   1.000
_cell.length_c   1.000
_cell.angle_alpha   90.00
_cell.angle_beta   90.00
_cell.angle_gamma   90.00
#
_symmetry.space_group_name_H-M   'P 1'
#
loop_
_entity.id
_entity.type
_entity.pdbx_description
1 polymer ?
#
loop_
_entity_poly.entity_id
_entity_poly.type
_entity_poly.pdbx_seq_one_letter_code
_entity_poly.pdbx_strand_id
1 'polypeptide(L)'
;MVATCRICLEPIYHFICAECLFRNIKLWLERNASYLLGEAEEAHQRLVETFSGMTGNTELCAVCKKVTEIVFCPYCYIREMYLHLREFDAVRAEQLVRILNFDFEGTGYFRDFEPNPTVLALEEKIEEGICDECGNEAEELFEFNGRFICETCLEYEDDRKLMKSKI
;
A
#
# COMPACT_ATOMS: atom_id res chain seq x y z
N MET A 1 -24.76 -5.67 7.02
CA MET A 1 -24.25 -4.74 8.03
C MET A 1 -22.84 -4.35 7.62
N VAL A 2 -22.41 -3.13 7.92
CA VAL A 2 -21.05 -2.68 7.62
C VAL A 2 -20.24 -2.88 8.90
N ALA A 3 -19.08 -3.53 8.78
CA ALA A 3 -18.14 -3.69 9.88
C ALA A 3 -17.78 -2.31 10.45
N THR A 4 -17.66 -2.16 11.76
CA THR A 4 -17.27 -0.88 12.40
C THR A 4 -15.99 -1.06 13.18
N CYS A 5 -15.00 -0.20 12.95
CA CYS A 5 -13.74 -0.22 13.68
C CYS A 5 -13.98 -0.01 15.17
N ARG A 6 -13.42 -0.86 16.03
CA ARG A 6 -13.56 -0.73 17.48
C ARG A 6 -12.76 0.42 18.09
N ILE A 7 -11.83 1.01 17.34
CA ILE A 7 -10.97 2.11 17.81
C ILE A 7 -11.53 3.47 17.37
N CYS A 8 -11.67 3.71 16.06
CA CYS A 8 -12.16 4.99 15.54
C CYS A 8 -13.68 5.06 15.34
N LEU A 9 -14.40 3.96 15.50
CA LEU A 9 -15.85 3.86 15.27
C LEU A 9 -16.30 4.17 13.83
N GLU A 10 -15.37 4.15 12.87
CA GLU A 10 -15.68 4.35 11.45
C GLU A 10 -16.07 3.03 10.75
N PRO A 11 -16.91 3.10 9.70
CA PRO A 11 -17.25 1.93 8.89
C PRO A 11 -16.06 1.37 8.12
N ILE A 12 -16.03 0.04 7.97
CA ILE A 12 -15.02 -0.71 7.23
C ILE A 12 -15.72 -1.52 6.13
N TYR A 13 -15.42 -1.21 4.88
CA TYR A 13 -16.03 -1.89 3.72
C TYR A 13 -15.25 -3.15 3.29
N HIS A 14 -13.94 -3.17 3.55
CA HIS A 14 -13.05 -4.29 3.22
C HIS A 14 -12.31 -4.75 4.47
N PHE A 15 -12.99 -5.57 5.28
CA PHE A 15 -12.45 -6.02 6.55
C PHE A 15 -11.33 -7.06 6.39
N ILE A 16 -10.20 -6.80 7.04
CA ILE A 16 -9.05 -7.71 7.16
C ILE A 16 -8.84 -7.94 8.67
N CYS A 17 -8.81 -9.21 9.10
CA CYS A 17 -8.63 -9.53 10.52
C CYS A 17 -7.22 -9.16 11.02
N ALA A 18 -7.11 -8.96 12.33
CA ALA A 18 -5.87 -8.57 13.01
C ALA A 18 -4.71 -9.53 12.70
N GLU A 19 -4.96 -10.84 12.61
CA GLU A 19 -3.96 -11.87 12.32
C GLU A 19 -3.44 -11.77 10.88
N CYS A 20 -4.29 -11.38 9.93
CA CYS A 20 -3.87 -11.16 8.54
C CYS A 20 -3.04 -9.87 8.42
N LEU A 21 -3.42 -8.81 9.12
CA LEU A 21 -2.62 -7.58 9.19
C LEU A 21 -1.26 -7.87 9.86
N PHE A 22 -1.27 -8.57 10.98
CA PHE A 22 -0.07 -8.95 11.72
C PHE A 22 0.87 -9.78 10.88
N ARG A 23 0.36 -10.76 10.12
CA ARG A 23 1.17 -11.58 9.22
C ARG A 23 2.01 -10.74 8.25
N ASN A 24 1.43 -9.67 7.69
CA ASN A 24 2.17 -8.80 6.77
C ASN A 24 3.28 -8.03 7.49
N ILE A 25 3.00 -7.50 8.68
CA ILE A 25 4.01 -6.84 9.52
C ILE A 25 5.11 -7.82 9.91
N LYS A 26 4.75 -9.04 10.34
CA LYS A 26 5.70 -10.10 10.70
C LYS A 26 6.64 -10.43 9.56
N LEU A 27 6.11 -10.68 8.35
CA LEU A 27 6.92 -10.95 7.16
C LEU A 27 7.88 -9.79 6.82
N TRP A 28 7.42 -8.55 7.02
CA TRP A 28 8.27 -7.38 6.82
C TRP A 28 9.39 -7.31 7.86
N LEU A 29 9.07 -7.53 9.15
CA LEU A 29 10.03 -7.52 10.24
C LEU A 29 11.06 -8.64 10.12
N GLU A 30 10.65 -9.86 9.75
CA GLU A 30 11.56 -10.98 9.51
C GLU A 30 12.66 -10.64 8.50
N ARG A 31 12.35 -9.81 7.49
CA ARG A 31 13.29 -9.40 6.44
C ARG A 31 14.12 -8.17 6.80
N ASN A 32 13.57 -7.25 7.59
CA ASN A 32 14.14 -5.90 7.76
C ASN A 32 14.58 -5.58 9.19
N ALA A 33 13.97 -6.20 10.20
CA ALA A 33 14.17 -5.90 11.62
C ALA A 33 13.74 -7.06 12.52
N SER A 34 14.34 -8.25 12.34
CA SER A 34 13.91 -9.48 13.02
C SER A 34 13.99 -9.43 14.55
N TYR A 35 14.85 -8.54 15.10
CA TYR A 35 14.95 -8.30 16.54
C TYR A 35 13.71 -7.63 17.15
N LEU A 36 12.85 -7.00 16.34
CA LEU A 36 11.60 -6.39 16.80
C LEU A 36 10.41 -7.37 16.79
N LEU A 37 10.61 -8.63 16.39
CA LEU A 37 9.51 -9.59 16.29
C LEU A 37 8.83 -9.87 17.63
N GLY A 38 9.60 -9.95 18.72
CA GLY A 38 9.06 -10.15 20.07
C GLY A 38 8.13 -9.00 20.47
N GLU A 39 8.58 -7.76 20.27
CA GLU A 39 7.79 -6.55 20.58
C GLU A 39 6.52 -6.48 19.71
N ALA A 40 6.62 -6.84 18.44
CA ALA A 40 5.47 -6.88 17.55
C ALA A 40 4.44 -7.96 17.97
N GLU A 41 4.91 -9.14 18.37
CA GLU A 41 4.04 -10.23 18.88
C GLU A 41 3.35 -9.79 20.18
N GLU A 42 4.07 -9.14 21.09
CA GLU A 42 3.50 -8.62 22.33
C GLU A 42 2.44 -7.54 22.06
N ALA A 43 2.72 -6.55 21.19
CA ALA A 43 1.74 -5.55 20.80
C ALA A 43 0.49 -6.16 20.18
N HIS A 44 0.66 -7.10 19.24
CA HIS A 44 -0.45 -7.78 18.61
C HIS A 44 -1.32 -8.50 19.65
N GLN A 45 -0.70 -9.27 20.55
CA GLN A 45 -1.40 -10.03 21.57
C GLN A 45 -2.16 -9.11 22.53
N ARG A 46 -1.50 -8.06 23.06
CA ARG A 46 -2.16 -7.07 23.93
C ARG A 46 -3.34 -6.40 23.23
N LEU A 47 -3.21 -6.05 21.96
CA LEU A 47 -4.28 -5.42 21.19
C LEU A 47 -5.46 -6.39 20.99
N VAL A 48 -5.21 -7.65 20.61
CA VAL A 48 -6.25 -8.67 20.45
C VAL A 48 -6.96 -8.94 21.78
N GLU A 49 -6.21 -9.09 22.88
CA GLU A 49 -6.76 -9.35 24.21
C GLU A 49 -7.61 -8.18 24.72
N THR A 50 -7.18 -6.93 24.50
CA THR A 50 -7.90 -5.72 24.93
C THR A 50 -9.33 -5.67 24.38
N PHE A 51 -9.53 -6.19 23.16
CA PHE A 51 -10.84 -6.19 22.50
C PHE A 51 -11.49 -7.58 22.46
N SER A 52 -10.86 -8.60 23.06
CA SER A 52 -11.43 -9.94 23.19
C SER A 52 -12.61 -9.93 24.15
N GLY A 53 -13.72 -10.58 23.78
CA GLY A 53 -14.93 -10.64 24.60
C GLY A 53 -15.78 -9.37 24.60
N MET A 54 -15.41 -8.34 23.82
CA MET A 54 -16.31 -7.23 23.53
C MET A 54 -17.46 -7.74 22.66
N THR A 55 -18.65 -7.85 23.24
CA THR A 55 -19.86 -8.25 22.51
C THR A 55 -20.07 -7.34 21.30
N GLY A 56 -20.31 -7.93 20.13
CA GLY A 56 -20.77 -7.22 18.95
C GLY A 56 -20.77 -8.08 17.71
N ASN A 57 -20.88 -7.44 16.56
CA ASN A 57 -21.01 -8.14 15.29
C ASN A 57 -19.72 -8.89 14.93
N THR A 58 -19.89 -10.11 14.45
CA THR A 58 -18.84 -10.87 13.81
C THR A 58 -18.69 -10.46 12.35
N GLU A 59 -17.46 -10.45 11.86
CA GLU A 59 -17.15 -10.06 10.49
C GLU A 59 -16.26 -11.09 9.79
N LEU A 60 -16.47 -11.27 8.49
CA LEU A 60 -15.73 -12.20 7.66
C LEU A 60 -14.49 -11.53 7.07
N CYS A 61 -13.30 -12.02 7.43
CA CYS A 61 -12.06 -11.51 6.87
C CYS A 61 -11.99 -11.73 5.35
N ALA A 62 -11.72 -10.66 4.59
CA ALA A 62 -11.61 -10.71 3.13
C ALA A 62 -10.46 -11.62 2.64
N VAL A 63 -9.40 -11.77 3.44
CA VAL A 63 -8.18 -12.52 3.10
C VAL A 63 -8.31 -14.00 3.48
N CYS A 64 -8.44 -14.31 4.77
CA CYS A 64 -8.41 -15.69 5.25
C CYS A 64 -9.78 -16.36 5.38
N LYS A 65 -10.86 -15.61 5.10
CA LYS A 65 -12.26 -16.08 5.22
C LYS A 65 -12.64 -16.62 6.60
N LYS A 66 -11.89 -16.27 7.65
CA LYS A 66 -12.26 -16.55 9.04
C LYS A 66 -13.21 -15.47 9.56
N VAL A 67 -14.15 -15.89 10.38
CA VAL A 67 -15.07 -15.00 11.10
C VAL A 67 -14.44 -14.60 12.43
N THR A 68 -14.48 -13.32 12.78
CA THR A 68 -13.95 -12.80 14.06
C THR A 68 -14.81 -11.68 14.61
N GLU A 69 -14.82 -11.51 15.93
CA GLU A 69 -15.51 -10.43 16.66
C GLU A 69 -14.64 -9.16 16.80
N ILE A 70 -13.35 -9.31 16.53
CA ILE A 70 -12.34 -8.26 16.68
C ILE A 70 -12.20 -7.54 15.35
N VAL A 71 -12.74 -6.33 15.30
CA VAL A 71 -12.85 -5.53 14.06
C VAL A 71 -12.03 -4.25 14.20
N PHE A 72 -10.90 -4.19 13.52
CA PHE A 72 -10.08 -2.98 13.40
C PHE A 72 -10.01 -2.54 11.94
N CYS A 73 -10.03 -1.22 11.70
CA CYS A 73 -9.61 -0.73 10.39
C CYS A 73 -8.08 -0.88 10.25
N PRO A 74 -7.55 -1.07 9.03
CA PRO A 74 -6.11 -1.20 8.83
C PRO A 74 -5.32 -0.03 9.42
N TYR A 75 -5.84 1.19 9.26
CA TYR A 75 -5.21 2.42 9.79
C TYR A 75 -4.99 2.35 11.30
N CYS A 76 -6.04 2.11 12.10
CA CYS A 76 -5.93 2.03 13.55
C CYS A 76 -5.01 0.89 13.98
N TYR A 77 -5.14 -0.29 13.37
CA TYR A 77 -4.28 -1.42 13.70
C TYR A 77 -2.79 -1.11 13.46
N ILE A 78 -2.45 -0.57 12.28
CA ILE A 78 -1.07 -0.23 11.93
C ILE A 78 -0.56 0.90 12.80
N ARG A 79 -1.40 1.88 13.15
CA ARG A 79 -1.03 2.96 14.08
C ARG A 79 -0.61 2.42 15.45
N GLU A 80 -1.38 1.51 16.03
CA GLU A 80 -1.04 0.90 17.33
C GLU A 80 0.27 0.12 17.26
N MET A 81 0.48 -0.63 16.18
CA MET A 81 1.74 -1.34 15.93
C MET A 81 2.92 -0.36 15.78
N TYR A 82 2.74 0.73 15.03
CA TYR A 82 3.75 1.76 14.84
C TYR A 82 4.12 2.43 16.16
N LEU A 83 3.13 2.87 16.95
CA LEU A 83 3.37 3.54 18.23
C LEU A 83 4.18 2.65 19.16
N HIS A 84 3.85 1.36 19.22
CA HIS A 84 4.60 0.43 20.04
C HIS A 84 6.03 0.22 19.53
N LEU A 85 6.20 -0.11 18.24
CA LEU A 85 7.53 -0.38 17.68
C LEU A 85 8.45 0.85 17.74
N ARG A 86 7.90 2.06 17.67
CA ARG A 86 8.66 3.32 17.76
C ARG A 86 9.35 3.49 19.12
N GLU A 87 8.83 2.90 20.18
CA GLU A 87 9.46 2.93 21.52
C GLU A 87 10.80 2.17 21.54
N PHE A 88 11.00 1.22 20.62
CA PHE A 88 12.19 0.39 20.52
C PHE A 88 13.10 0.82 19.37
N ASP A 89 12.51 1.15 18.22
CA ASP A 89 13.23 1.58 17.03
C ASP A 89 12.36 2.48 16.16
N ALA A 90 12.51 3.79 16.36
CA ALA A 90 11.76 4.79 15.60
C ALA A 90 12.05 4.73 14.09
N VAL A 91 13.28 4.43 13.68
CA VAL A 91 13.65 4.41 12.26
C VAL A 91 12.95 3.26 11.54
N ARG A 92 12.93 2.07 12.14
CA ARG A 92 12.23 0.91 11.56
C ARG A 92 10.72 1.05 11.63
N ALA A 93 10.17 1.62 12.70
CA ALA A 93 8.75 1.91 12.79
C ALA A 93 8.28 2.86 11.68
N GLU A 94 9.03 3.94 11.43
CA GLU A 94 8.78 4.87 10.31
C GLU A 94 8.82 4.17 8.94
N GLN A 95 9.82 3.31 8.70
CA GLN A 95 9.91 2.58 7.45
C GLN A 95 8.73 1.64 7.20
N LEU A 96 8.24 0.96 8.25
CA LEU A 96 7.07 0.08 8.18
C LEU A 96 5.82 0.83 7.71
N VAL A 97 5.60 2.03 8.27
CA VAL A 97 4.43 2.87 8.00
C VAL A 97 4.46 3.45 6.59
N ARG A 98 5.63 3.90 6.12
CA ARG A 98 5.80 4.43 4.76
C ARG A 98 5.47 3.41 3.67
N ILE A 99 5.82 2.15 3.88
CA ILE A 99 5.51 1.06 2.93
C ILE A 99 4.00 0.83 2.80
N LEU A 100 3.24 1.19 3.84
CA LEU A 100 1.80 1.07 3.87
C LEU A 100 1.09 2.37 3.44
N ASN A 101 1.85 3.39 3.00
CA ASN A 101 1.38 4.72 2.59
C ASN A 101 0.54 5.44 3.67
N PHE A 102 0.85 5.24 4.95
CA PHE A 102 0.20 5.98 6.04
C PHE A 102 1.09 7.13 6.53
N ASP A 103 0.50 8.29 6.81
CA ASP A 103 1.17 9.45 7.43
C ASP A 103 0.60 9.67 8.84
N PHE A 104 1.15 8.96 9.84
CA PHE A 104 0.66 9.05 11.22
C PHE A 104 1.24 10.25 11.98
N GLU A 105 2.38 10.81 11.56
CA GLU A 105 3.03 11.95 12.21
C GLU A 105 2.59 13.30 11.62
N GLY A 106 1.82 13.29 10.52
CA GLY A 106 1.38 14.51 9.84
C GLY A 106 2.55 15.33 9.26
N THR A 107 3.68 14.66 9.03
CA THR A 107 4.92 15.27 8.52
C THR A 107 5.03 15.23 7.01
N GLY A 108 4.09 14.56 6.32
CA GLY A 108 3.77 14.86 4.93
C GLY A 108 3.67 13.65 3.99
N TYR A 109 2.47 13.43 3.46
CA TYR A 109 2.22 13.26 2.02
C TYR A 109 1.35 14.38 1.41
N PHE A 110 0.86 15.34 2.20
CA PHE A 110 -0.20 16.29 1.77
C PHE A 110 0.22 17.75 1.59
N ARG A 111 1.52 18.11 1.57
CA ARG A 111 1.91 19.49 1.22
C ARG A 111 2.36 19.68 -0.22
N ASP A 112 2.84 18.63 -0.89
CA ASP A 112 3.30 18.74 -2.29
C ASP A 112 2.58 17.79 -3.26
N PHE A 113 1.62 16.99 -2.81
CA PHE A 113 0.74 16.23 -3.70
C PHE A 113 -0.48 17.08 -4.06
N GLU A 114 -0.38 17.82 -5.16
CA GLU A 114 -1.55 18.00 -6.02
C GLU A 114 -2.08 16.61 -6.42
N PRO A 115 -3.40 16.41 -6.52
CA PRO A 115 -4.00 15.11 -6.65
C PRO A 115 -3.82 14.59 -8.08
N ASN A 116 -2.69 13.96 -8.37
CA ASN A 116 -2.58 13.06 -9.50
C ASN A 116 -2.22 11.67 -8.98
N PRO A 117 -3.16 10.69 -9.06
CA PRO A 117 -2.88 9.33 -8.63
C PRO A 117 -1.74 8.78 -9.49
N THR A 118 -0.69 8.30 -8.82
CA THR A 118 0.49 7.71 -9.43
C THR A 118 0.12 6.38 -10.12
N VAL A 119 -0.41 6.46 -11.33
CA VAL A 119 -0.03 5.54 -12.40
C VAL A 119 1.42 5.89 -12.74
N LEU A 120 2.26 4.90 -13.00
CA LEU A 120 3.66 5.07 -13.40
C LEU A 120 3.76 6.17 -14.49
N ALA A 121 4.09 7.40 -14.10
CA ALA A 121 4.29 8.48 -15.03
C ALA A 121 5.60 8.20 -15.77
N LEU A 122 5.49 7.87 -17.06
CA LEU A 122 6.55 8.18 -18.00
C LEU A 122 6.82 9.69 -17.86
N GLU A 123 8.08 10.06 -17.73
CA GLU A 123 8.49 11.46 -17.72
C GLU A 123 8.23 12.05 -19.10
N GLU A 124 7.11 12.76 -19.26
CA GLU A 124 6.72 13.37 -20.52
C GLU A 124 7.37 14.75 -20.70
N LYS A 125 8.31 14.81 -21.65
CA LYS A 125 8.43 15.98 -22.52
C LYS A 125 7.62 15.70 -23.78
N ILE A 126 6.56 16.47 -23.97
CA ILE A 126 5.71 16.45 -25.15
C ILE A 126 6.32 17.43 -26.17
N GLU A 127 6.78 16.92 -27.31
CA GLU A 127 7.16 17.71 -28.48
C GLU A 127 6.26 17.31 -29.67
N GLU A 128 5.70 18.30 -30.38
CA GLU A 128 5.05 18.08 -31.68
C GLU A 128 6.13 17.74 -32.72
N GLY A 129 5.93 16.69 -33.51
CA GLY A 129 6.94 16.28 -34.49
C GLY A 129 6.59 15.01 -35.25
N ILE A 130 7.61 14.41 -35.86
CA ILE A 130 7.48 13.15 -36.60
C ILE A 130 7.92 12.00 -35.70
N CYS A 131 7.06 10.98 -35.56
CA CYS A 131 7.36 9.77 -34.79
C CYS A 131 8.52 8.97 -35.43
N ASP A 132 9.54 8.64 -34.64
CA ASP A 132 10.72 7.89 -35.07
C ASP A 132 10.41 6.44 -35.51
N GLU A 133 9.27 5.88 -35.10
CA GLU A 133 8.90 4.50 -35.41
C GLU A 133 7.97 4.41 -36.65
N CYS A 134 6.92 5.23 -36.72
CA CYS A 134 5.95 5.17 -37.83
C CYS A 134 6.13 6.23 -38.91
N GLY A 135 6.93 7.28 -38.65
CA GLY A 135 7.20 8.36 -39.59
C GLY A 135 6.03 9.33 -39.83
N ASN A 136 4.94 9.24 -39.05
CA ASN A 136 3.82 10.16 -39.13
C ASN A 136 4.02 11.36 -38.21
N GLU A 137 3.48 12.51 -38.60
CA GLU A 137 3.34 13.67 -37.71
C GLU A 137 2.39 13.32 -36.56
N ALA A 138 2.77 13.66 -35.34
CA ALA A 138 1.99 13.49 -34.12
C ALA A 138 2.04 14.78 -33.31
N GLU A 139 0.88 15.12 -32.73
CA GLU A 139 0.76 16.25 -31.80
C GLU A 139 1.47 15.95 -30.47
N GLU A 140 1.61 14.67 -30.13
CA GLU A 140 2.24 14.21 -28.90
C GLU A 140 3.26 13.10 -29.19
N LEU A 141 4.53 13.37 -28.87
CA LEU A 141 5.61 12.39 -28.90
C LEU A 141 6.18 12.18 -27.50
N PHE A 142 6.55 10.93 -27.21
CA PHE A 142 7.06 10.46 -25.93
C PHE A 142 8.49 9.94 -26.11
N GLU A 143 9.42 10.34 -25.24
CA GLU A 143 10.79 9.82 -25.28
C GLU A 143 10.84 8.39 -24.71
N PHE A 144 11.18 7.42 -25.55
CA PHE A 144 11.30 6.02 -25.18
C PHE A 144 12.60 5.43 -25.71
N ASN A 145 13.50 5.05 -24.81
CA ASN A 145 14.86 4.56 -25.13
C ASN A 145 15.66 5.50 -26.05
N GLY A 146 15.52 6.82 -25.87
CA GLY A 146 16.22 7.84 -26.64
C GLY A 146 15.67 8.09 -28.06
N ARG A 147 14.41 7.68 -28.32
CA ARG A 147 13.65 7.99 -29.55
C ARG A 147 12.35 8.67 -29.18
N PHE A 148 11.81 9.52 -30.06
CA PHE A 148 10.51 10.14 -29.90
C PHE A 148 9.45 9.37 -30.67
N ILE A 149 8.56 8.68 -29.96
CA ILE A 149 7.51 7.85 -30.57
C ILE A 149 6.12 8.33 -30.18
N CYS A 150 5.13 8.14 -31.05
CA CYS A 150 3.73 8.51 -30.75
C CYS A 150 3.07 7.48 -29.81
N GLU A 151 1.97 7.89 -29.16
CA GLU A 151 1.19 7.07 -28.21
C GLU A 151 0.85 5.69 -28.79
N THR A 152 0.35 5.64 -30.02
CA THR A 152 -0.01 4.38 -30.69
C THR A 152 1.17 3.42 -30.81
N CYS A 153 2.37 3.94 -31.14
CA CYS A 153 3.57 3.11 -31.23
C CYS A 153 4.09 2.66 -29.86
N LEU A 154 3.91 3.48 -28.84
CA LEU A 154 4.28 3.16 -27.45
C LEU A 154 3.43 1.99 -26.91
N GLU A 155 2.12 2.01 -27.14
CA GLU A 155 1.21 0.92 -26.74
C GLU A 155 1.63 -0.43 -27.36
N TYR A 156 2.00 -0.44 -28.64
CA TYR A 156 2.45 -1.66 -29.32
C TYR A 156 3.76 -2.24 -28.76
N GLU A 157 4.67 -1.39 -28.26
CA GLU A 157 5.94 -1.85 -27.68
C GLU A 157 5.74 -2.47 -26.29
N ASP A 158 4.82 -1.96 -25.49
CA ASP A 158 4.51 -2.55 -24.19
C ASP A 158 3.82 -3.92 -24.32
N ASP A 159 2.95 -4.09 -25.32
CA ASP A 159 2.38 -5.40 -25.67
C ASP A 159 3.46 -6.41 -26.11
N ARG A 160 4.49 -5.96 -26.84
CA ARG A 160 5.62 -6.82 -27.23
C ARG A 160 6.49 -7.25 -26.05
N LYS A 161 6.70 -6.38 -25.05
CA LYS A 161 7.40 -6.75 -23.82
C LYS A 161 6.65 -7.83 -23.05
N LEU A 162 5.32 -7.71 -22.97
CA LEU A 162 4.45 -8.71 -22.33
C LEU A 162 4.47 -10.08 -23.02
N MET A 163 4.68 -10.12 -24.34
CA MET A 163 4.82 -11.38 -25.07
C MET A 163 6.22 -12.00 -24.94
N LYS A 164 7.29 -11.20 -24.84
CA LYS A 164 8.66 -11.69 -24.68
C LYS A 164 8.96 -12.23 -23.28
N SER A 165 8.16 -11.89 -22.26
CA SER A 165 8.33 -12.41 -20.89
C SER A 165 7.66 -13.76 -20.64
N LYS A 166 7.01 -14.37 -21.66
CA LYS A 166 6.31 -15.66 -21.57
C LYS A 166 7.04 -16.81 -22.30
N ILE A 167 8.28 -16.59 -22.74
CA ILE A 167 9.16 -17.60 -23.35
C ILE A 167 10.36 -17.79 -22.43
#